data_AF-A0A7C3F101-F1
#
_entry.id   AF-A0A7C3F101-F1
#
_cell.length_a   1.000
_cell.length_b   1.000
_cell.length_c   1.000
_cell.angle_alpha   90.00
_cell.angle_beta   90.00
_cell.angle_gamma   90.00
#
_symmetry.space_group_name_H-M   'P 1'
#
loop_
_entity.id
_entity.type
_entity.pdbx_description
1 polymer ?
#
loop_
_entity_poly.entity_id
_entity_poly.type
_entity_poly.pdbx_seq_one_letter_code
_entity_poly.pdbx_strand_id
1 'polypeptide(L)'
;MVDEELEFKLQQLEQLVNQWKRFFTLYRKIQKPGEATPKEEHDYAEMATTFARIYSPIATRVGLKSDPGCGVLDMVTNVPDARAVRELSDMQRRKFENDWRSNNTGMNAKLGELQILREELLGTSEIVYYGRRFFSNKVVQWTVGASIIIVLLGVFGFFGYLYKLLSELIHRM
;
A
#
# COMPACT_ATOMS: atom_id res chain seq x y z
N MET A 1 -10.42 2.49 14.75
CA MET A 1 -11.51 2.30 13.76
C MET A 1 -10.89 2.38 12.38
N VAL A 2 -10.92 1.28 11.62
CA VAL A 2 -10.43 1.28 10.23
C VAL A 2 -11.35 2.18 9.42
N ASP A 3 -10.77 3.12 8.68
CA ASP A 3 -11.54 4.02 7.82
C ASP A 3 -12.07 3.20 6.63
N GLU A 4 -13.36 2.86 6.67
CA GLU A 4 -14.04 2.09 5.62
C GLU A 4 -13.97 2.78 4.26
N GLU A 5 -13.95 4.12 4.24
CA GLU A 5 -13.84 4.89 3.00
C GLU A 5 -12.43 4.74 2.41
N LEU A 6 -11.39 4.73 3.26
CA LEU A 6 -10.01 4.52 2.83
C LEU A 6 -9.80 3.11 2.25
N GLU A 7 -10.30 2.07 2.92
CA GLU A 7 -10.22 0.69 2.43
C GLU A 7 -10.95 0.54 1.09
N PHE A 8 -12.12 1.17 0.94
CA PHE A 8 -12.86 1.18 -0.32
C PHE A 8 -12.13 1.92 -1.44
N LYS A 9 -11.43 3.02 -1.14
CA LYS A 9 -10.58 3.74 -2.11
C LYS A 9 -9.39 2.89 -2.53
N LEU A 10 -8.74 2.22 -1.57
CA LEU A 10 -7.63 1.30 -1.83
C LEU A 10 -8.06 0.17 -2.75
N GLN A 11 -9.13 -0.53 -2.40
CA GLN A 11 -9.63 -1.66 -3.19
C GLN A 11 -9.97 -1.25 -4.63
N GLN A 12 -10.62 -0.09 -4.82
CA GLN A 12 -10.94 0.40 -6.17
C GLN A 12 -9.70 0.77 -6.96
N LEU A 13 -8.72 1.44 -6.35
CA LEU A 13 -7.50 1.84 -7.05
C LEU A 13 -6.63 0.63 -7.38
N GLU A 14 -6.52 -0.36 -6.49
CA GLU A 14 -5.81 -1.62 -6.75
C GLU A 14 -6.44 -2.38 -7.90
N GLN A 15 -7.77 -2.49 -7.91
CA GLN A 15 -8.49 -3.12 -9.02
C GLN A 15 -8.25 -2.39 -10.34
N LEU A 16 -8.30 -1.05 -10.33
CA LEU A 16 -8.06 -0.22 -11.51
C LEU A 16 -6.63 -0.39 -12.03
N VAL A 17 -5.62 -0.38 -11.15
CA VAL A 17 -4.20 -0.60 -11.50
C VAL A 17 -3.99 -1.99 -12.12
N ASN A 18 -4.60 -3.02 -11.55
CA ASN A 18 -4.48 -4.39 -12.06
C ASN A 18 -5.14 -4.54 -13.44
N GLN A 19 -6.31 -3.93 -13.63
CA GLN A 19 -6.94 -3.86 -14.94
C GLN A 19 -6.07 -3.07 -15.94
N TRP A 20 -5.42 -2.00 -15.51
CA TRP A 20 -4.58 -1.17 -16.38
C TRP A 20 -3.33 -1.90 -16.86
N LYS A 21 -2.73 -2.70 -15.98
CA LYS A 21 -1.62 -3.60 -16.32
C LYS A 21 -2.06 -4.65 -17.34
N ARG A 22 -3.20 -5.33 -17.09
CA ARG A 22 -3.73 -6.34 -18.03
C ARG A 22 -4.08 -5.73 -19.39
N PHE A 23 -4.70 -4.56 -19.42
CA PHE A 23 -4.99 -3.82 -20.66
C PHE A 23 -3.71 -3.61 -21.48
N PHE A 24 -2.62 -3.19 -20.84
CA PHE A 24 -1.34 -2.99 -21.52
C PHE A 24 -0.65 -4.30 -21.94
N THR A 25 -0.81 -5.38 -21.16
CA THR A 25 -0.36 -6.70 -21.59
C THR A 25 -1.05 -7.13 -22.89
N LEU A 26 -2.37 -6.94 -22.98
CA LEU A 26 -3.13 -7.24 -24.19
C LEU A 26 -2.69 -6.35 -25.36
N TYR A 27 -2.53 -5.04 -25.14
CA TYR A 27 -1.96 -4.12 -26.12
C TYR A 27 -0.64 -4.63 -26.71
N ARG A 28 0.31 -5.05 -25.86
CA ARG A 28 1.62 -5.55 -26.31
C ARG A 28 1.54 -6.84 -27.11
N LYS A 29 0.60 -7.74 -26.76
CA LYS A 29 0.35 -8.96 -27.55
C LYS A 29 -0.22 -8.61 -28.92
N ILE A 30 -1.23 -7.75 -28.96
CA ILE A 30 -1.91 -7.34 -30.21
C ILE A 30 -0.95 -6.61 -31.17
N GLN A 31 -0.04 -5.81 -30.62
CA GLN A 31 1.00 -5.12 -31.38
C GLN A 31 1.87 -6.08 -32.20
N LYS A 32 2.04 -7.32 -31.75
CA LYS A 32 2.89 -8.31 -32.41
C LYS A 32 2.03 -9.27 -33.24
N PRO A 33 2.28 -9.39 -34.55
CA PRO A 33 1.49 -10.27 -35.42
C PRO A 33 1.49 -11.72 -34.92
N GLY A 34 0.30 -12.29 -34.74
CA GLY A 34 0.11 -13.69 -34.35
C GLY A 34 0.26 -14.01 -32.87
N GLU A 35 0.61 -13.05 -31.99
CA GLU A 35 0.73 -13.30 -30.54
C GLU A 35 -0.60 -13.16 -29.77
N ALA A 36 -1.59 -12.47 -30.33
CA ALA A 36 -2.92 -12.29 -29.72
C ALA A 36 -3.95 -13.24 -30.34
N THR A 37 -4.75 -13.87 -29.50
CA THR A 37 -5.92 -14.65 -29.93
C THR A 37 -7.13 -13.73 -30.19
N PRO A 38 -8.12 -14.16 -31.00
CA PRO A 38 -9.35 -13.39 -31.22
C PRO A 38 -10.10 -13.05 -29.93
N LYS A 39 -10.02 -13.95 -28.93
CA LYS A 39 -10.59 -13.71 -27.59
C LYS A 39 -9.86 -12.58 -26.87
N GLU A 40 -8.53 -12.55 -26.91
CA GLU A 40 -7.74 -11.48 -26.27
C GLU A 40 -7.94 -10.12 -26.94
N GLU A 41 -8.16 -10.10 -28.26
CA GLU A 41 -8.55 -8.88 -28.98
C GLU A 41 -9.91 -8.35 -28.53
N HIS A 42 -10.87 -9.25 -28.31
CA HIS A 42 -12.17 -8.89 -27.77
C HIS A 42 -12.06 -8.40 -26.32
N ASP A 43 -11.34 -9.13 -25.46
CA ASP A 43 -11.06 -8.73 -24.08
C ASP A 43 -10.44 -7.33 -24.02
N TYR A 44 -9.53 -7.00 -24.95
CA TYR A 44 -8.92 -5.67 -25.02
C TYR A 44 -9.96 -4.58 -25.27
N ALA A 45 -10.86 -4.77 -26.24
CA ALA A 45 -11.91 -3.81 -26.56
C ALA A 45 -12.93 -3.66 -25.42
N GLU A 46 -13.30 -4.76 -24.76
CA GLU A 46 -14.15 -4.71 -23.56
C GLU A 46 -13.48 -3.95 -22.42
N MET A 47 -12.17 -4.15 -22.22
CA MET A 47 -11.41 -3.41 -21.22
C MET A 47 -11.32 -1.92 -21.55
N ALA A 48 -11.06 -1.55 -22.81
CA ALA A 48 -11.06 -0.15 -23.26
C ALA A 48 -12.41 0.54 -22.94
N THR A 49 -13.51 -0.12 -23.28
CA THR A 49 -14.88 0.35 -23.01
C THR A 49 -15.14 0.48 -21.50
N THR A 50 -14.70 -0.52 -20.73
CA THR A 50 -14.84 -0.51 -19.27
C THR A 50 -14.08 0.66 -18.66
N PHE A 51 -12.83 0.90 -19.07
CA PHE A 51 -12.02 2.03 -18.63
C PHE A 51 -12.67 3.38 -18.97
N ALA A 52 -13.17 3.53 -20.19
CA ALA A 52 -13.86 4.75 -20.60
C ALA A 52 -15.04 5.11 -19.69
N ARG A 53 -15.72 4.10 -19.13
CA ARG A 53 -16.86 4.27 -18.22
C ARG A 53 -16.45 4.53 -16.76
N ILE A 54 -15.50 3.75 -16.23
CA ILE A 54 -15.25 3.70 -14.78
C ILE A 54 -14.08 4.58 -14.33
N TYR A 55 -13.17 4.94 -15.24
CA TYR A 55 -11.93 5.61 -14.87
C TYR A 55 -12.17 6.97 -14.20
N SER A 56 -12.93 7.86 -14.84
CA SER A 56 -13.15 9.21 -14.31
C SER A 56 -13.82 9.22 -12.93
N PRO A 57 -14.91 8.46 -12.69
CA PRO A 57 -15.52 8.36 -11.36
C PRO A 57 -14.55 7.85 -10.28
N ILE A 58 -13.74 6.83 -10.57
CA ILE A 58 -12.78 6.28 -9.63
C ILE A 58 -11.65 7.28 -9.37
N ALA A 59 -11.07 7.85 -10.43
CA ALA A 59 -10.00 8.84 -10.35
C ALA A 59 -10.41 10.04 -9.49
N THR A 60 -11.62 10.57 -9.67
CA THR A 60 -12.16 11.65 -8.83
C THR A 60 -12.30 11.21 -7.37
N ARG A 61 -12.86 10.02 -7.12
CA ARG A 61 -13.10 9.51 -5.75
C ARG A 61 -11.80 9.28 -4.99
N VAL A 62 -10.76 8.77 -5.65
CA VAL A 62 -9.46 8.51 -5.01
C VAL A 62 -8.56 9.74 -4.99
N GLY A 63 -9.00 10.87 -5.56
CA GLY A 63 -8.21 12.10 -5.63
C GLY A 63 -6.99 11.96 -6.55
N LEU A 64 -7.10 11.17 -7.62
CA LEU A 64 -6.06 11.07 -8.65
C LEU A 64 -6.04 12.38 -9.45
N LYS A 65 -4.90 13.06 -9.47
CA LYS A 65 -4.73 14.22 -10.36
C LYS A 65 -4.52 13.71 -11.78
N SER A 66 -5.36 14.16 -12.71
CA SER A 66 -5.16 13.93 -14.14
C SER A 66 -4.21 15.00 -14.66
N ASP A 67 -3.06 14.60 -15.20
CA ASP A 67 -2.21 15.54 -15.96
C ASP A 67 -2.91 15.92 -17.27
N PRO A 68 -2.92 17.20 -17.66
CA PRO A 68 -3.46 17.63 -18.95
C PRO A 68 -2.67 17.00 -20.10
N GLY A 69 -3.34 16.25 -20.98
CA GLY A 69 -2.74 15.71 -22.23
C GLY A 69 -2.22 14.27 -22.16
N CYS A 70 -2.26 13.63 -20.99
CA CYS A 70 -1.89 12.23 -20.78
C CYS A 70 -3.07 11.41 -20.22
N GLY A 71 -4.30 11.68 -20.67
CA GLY A 71 -5.49 11.06 -20.08
C GLY A 71 -5.60 9.57 -20.43
N VAL A 72 -5.82 8.72 -19.41
CA VAL A 72 -6.23 7.31 -19.64
C VAL A 72 -7.43 7.23 -20.59
N LEU A 73 -8.37 8.19 -20.47
CA LEU A 73 -9.53 8.29 -21.36
C LEU A 73 -9.10 8.45 -22.83
N ASP A 74 -8.19 9.38 -23.12
CA ASP A 74 -7.69 9.60 -24.48
C ASP A 74 -7.04 8.33 -25.05
N MET A 75 -6.32 7.57 -24.21
CA MET A 75 -5.70 6.33 -24.65
C MET A 75 -6.72 5.27 -25.06
N VAL A 76 -7.75 5.07 -24.24
CA VAL A 76 -8.76 4.03 -24.49
C VAL A 76 -9.80 4.45 -25.54
N THR A 77 -9.97 5.74 -25.80
CA THR A 77 -10.86 6.25 -26.85
C THR A 77 -10.18 6.31 -28.21
N ASN A 78 -8.90 6.68 -28.26
CA ASN A 78 -8.14 6.78 -29.51
C ASN A 78 -7.66 5.41 -30.02
N VAL A 79 -7.48 4.44 -29.12
CA VAL A 79 -7.07 3.08 -29.45
C VAL A 79 -8.04 2.07 -28.82
N PRO A 80 -9.30 2.01 -29.31
CA PRO A 80 -10.35 1.24 -28.63
C PRO A 80 -10.30 -0.26 -28.91
N ASP A 81 -9.66 -0.70 -29.98
CA ASP A 81 -9.68 -2.09 -30.43
C ASP A 81 -8.35 -2.56 -31.04
N ALA A 82 -8.28 -3.86 -31.36
CA ALA A 82 -7.07 -4.47 -31.88
C ALA A 82 -6.66 -3.97 -33.27
N ARG A 83 -7.61 -3.51 -34.08
CA ARG A 83 -7.33 -2.93 -35.39
C ARG A 83 -6.64 -1.58 -35.21
N ALA A 84 -7.16 -0.72 -34.34
CA ALA A 84 -6.55 0.55 -34.01
C ALA A 84 -5.11 0.39 -33.49
N VAL A 85 -4.85 -0.60 -32.62
CA VAL A 85 -3.49 -0.92 -32.13
C VAL A 85 -2.53 -1.24 -33.28
N ARG A 86 -2.98 -2.00 -34.27
CA ARG A 86 -2.17 -2.41 -35.43
C ARG A 86 -1.90 -1.24 -36.38
N GLU A 87 -2.85 -0.33 -36.51
CA GLU A 87 -2.76 0.84 -37.38
C GLU A 87 -1.91 1.98 -36.80
N LEU A 88 -1.48 1.89 -35.53
CA LEU A 88 -0.59 2.89 -34.93
C LEU A 88 0.76 2.95 -35.66
N SER A 89 1.17 4.17 -36.03
CA SER A 89 2.55 4.47 -36.44
C SER A 89 3.53 4.30 -35.28
N ASP A 90 4.83 4.13 -35.59
CA ASP A 90 5.87 3.98 -34.57
C ASP A 90 5.91 5.15 -33.57
N MET A 91 5.68 6.37 -34.06
CA MET A 91 5.60 7.57 -33.23
C MET A 91 4.40 7.51 -32.28
N GLN A 92 3.22 7.12 -32.78
CA GLN A 92 2.03 6.96 -31.94
C GLN A 92 2.17 5.83 -30.93
N ARG A 93 2.83 4.72 -31.28
CA ARG A 93 3.13 3.62 -30.35
C ARG A 93 4.03 4.10 -29.20
N ARG A 94 5.10 4.82 -29.51
CA ARG A 94 5.99 5.39 -28.49
C ARG A 94 5.25 6.37 -27.58
N LYS A 95 4.40 7.23 -28.15
CA LYS A 95 3.54 8.12 -27.38
C LYS A 95 2.60 7.32 -26.46
N PHE A 96 1.89 6.33 -26.99
CA PHE A 96 0.99 5.48 -26.23
C PHE A 96 1.69 4.77 -25.07
N GLU A 97 2.89 4.23 -25.29
CA GLU A 97 3.67 3.62 -24.21
C GLU A 97 4.13 4.64 -23.15
N ASN A 98 4.51 5.85 -23.55
CA ASN A 98 4.89 6.91 -22.63
C ASN A 98 3.69 7.38 -21.80
N ASP A 99 2.54 7.58 -22.44
CA ASP A 99 1.29 7.93 -21.77
C ASP A 99 0.88 6.82 -20.80
N TRP A 100 1.02 5.55 -21.20
CA TRP A 100 0.77 4.41 -20.32
C TRP A 100 1.67 4.44 -19.08
N ARG A 101 2.99 4.65 -19.27
CA ARG A 101 3.97 4.73 -18.18
C ARG A 101 3.64 5.87 -17.23
N SER A 102 3.32 7.05 -17.76
CA SER A 102 2.95 8.23 -16.96
C SER A 102 1.72 7.94 -16.09
N ASN A 103 0.64 7.44 -16.70
CA ASN A 103 -0.58 7.07 -15.99
C ASN A 103 -0.36 5.97 -14.96
N ASN A 104 0.40 4.93 -15.32
CA ASN A 104 0.70 3.85 -14.39
C ASN A 104 1.51 4.37 -13.19
N THR A 105 2.50 5.23 -13.39
CA THR A 105 3.25 5.87 -12.30
C THR A 105 2.32 6.71 -11.41
N GLY A 106 1.44 7.52 -11.99
CA GLY A 106 0.47 8.32 -11.23
C GLY A 106 -0.47 7.46 -10.37
N MET A 107 -1.00 6.36 -10.91
CA MET A 107 -1.86 5.45 -10.15
C MET A 107 -1.10 4.72 -9.04
N ASN A 108 0.12 4.24 -9.28
CA ASN A 108 0.91 3.54 -8.25
C ASN A 108 1.40 4.51 -7.16
N ALA A 109 1.75 5.75 -7.52
CA ALA A 109 2.09 6.78 -6.54
C ALA A 109 0.89 7.05 -5.61
N LYS A 110 -0.31 7.22 -6.18
CA LYS A 110 -1.51 7.43 -5.38
C LYS A 110 -1.87 6.21 -4.52
N LEU A 111 -1.66 5.01 -5.05
CA LEU A 111 -1.85 3.78 -4.29
C LEU A 111 -0.90 3.73 -3.07
N GLY A 112 0.37 4.09 -3.26
CA GLY A 112 1.34 4.20 -2.17
C GLY A 112 0.94 5.24 -1.12
N GLU A 113 0.46 6.41 -1.53
CA GLU A 113 -0.05 7.43 -0.60
C GLU A 113 -1.20 6.89 0.27
N LEU A 114 -2.17 6.18 -0.32
CA LEU A 114 -3.29 5.61 0.42
C LEU A 114 -2.86 4.46 1.34
N GLN A 115 -1.88 3.66 0.93
CA GLN A 115 -1.31 2.58 1.76
C GLN A 115 -0.58 3.15 2.97
N ILE A 116 0.21 4.21 2.79
CA ILE A 116 0.87 4.92 3.90
C ILE A 116 -0.18 5.50 4.86
N LEU A 117 -1.23 6.17 4.33
CA LEU A 117 -2.31 6.71 5.16
C LEU A 117 -3.02 5.60 5.97
N ARG A 118 -3.21 4.42 5.37
CA ARG A 118 -3.78 3.26 6.06
C ARG A 118 -2.87 2.80 7.20
N GLU A 119 -1.57 2.71 6.97
CA GLU A 119 -0.59 2.35 7.99
C GLU A 119 -0.55 3.37 9.13
N GLU A 120 -0.62 4.67 8.82
CA GLU A 120 -0.70 5.74 9.81
C GLU A 120 -1.96 5.61 10.68
N LEU A 121 -3.13 5.36 10.07
CA LEU A 121 -4.37 5.16 10.81
C LEU A 121 -4.35 3.89 11.67
N LEU A 122 -3.75 2.81 11.17
CA LEU A 122 -3.56 1.57 11.94
C LEU A 122 -2.59 1.78 13.12
N GLY A 123 -1.51 2.55 12.92
CA GLY A 123 -0.57 2.94 13.97
C GLY A 123 -1.18 3.87 15.03
N THR A 124 -2.29 4.55 14.70
CA THR A 124 -2.99 5.49 15.58
C THR A 124 -4.18 4.84 16.33
N SER A 125 -4.68 3.70 15.85
CA SER A 125 -5.91 3.07 16.37
C SER A 125 -5.67 2.39 17.74
N GLU A 126 -5.92 3.16 18.80
CA GLU A 126 -6.19 2.74 20.19
C GLU A 126 -5.04 2.10 20.99
N ILE A 127 -4.33 1.10 20.50
CA ILE A 127 -3.31 0.39 21.32
C ILE A 127 -2.11 1.30 21.64
N VAL A 128 -1.67 2.11 20.67
CA VAL A 128 -0.59 3.09 20.88
C VAL A 128 -1.08 4.28 21.70
N TYR A 129 -2.34 4.68 21.55
CA TYR A 129 -2.95 5.76 22.34
C TYR A 129 -3.11 5.36 23.82
N TYR A 130 -3.69 4.19 24.10
CA TYR A 130 -3.80 3.64 25.44
C TYR A 130 -2.43 3.28 26.01
N GLY A 131 -1.52 2.73 25.21
CA GLY A 131 -0.13 2.48 25.62
C GLY A 131 0.58 3.78 26.04
N ARG A 132 0.61 4.80 25.18
CA ARG A 132 1.22 6.10 25.51
C ARG A 132 0.51 6.79 26.68
N ARG A 133 -0.81 6.75 26.77
CA ARG A 133 -1.57 7.36 27.88
C ARG A 133 -1.36 6.62 29.20
N PHE A 134 -1.25 5.30 29.16
CA PHE A 134 -0.94 4.46 30.33
C PHE A 134 0.48 4.74 30.83
N PHE A 135 1.48 4.80 29.94
CA PHE A 135 2.87 5.14 30.30
C PHE A 135 3.13 6.63 30.54
N SER A 136 2.24 7.53 30.13
CA SER A 136 2.34 8.99 30.39
C SER A 136 1.72 9.41 31.73
N ASN A 137 0.99 8.52 32.41
CA ASN A 137 0.40 8.84 33.69
C ASN A 137 1.46 8.76 34.80
N LYS A 138 1.70 9.87 35.51
CA LYS A 138 2.72 9.92 36.59
C LYS A 138 2.53 8.82 37.62
N VAL A 139 1.29 8.45 37.95
CA VAL A 139 1.00 7.38 38.92
C VAL A 139 1.52 6.03 38.42
N VAL A 140 1.33 5.72 37.14
CA VAL A 140 1.79 4.47 36.52
C VAL A 140 3.32 4.44 36.41
N GLN A 141 3.95 5.57 36.08
CA GLN A 141 5.41 5.68 36.09
C GLN A 141 6.00 5.43 37.48
N TRP A 142 5.36 5.95 38.52
CA TRP A 142 5.77 5.74 39.91
C TRP A 142 5.57 4.28 40.36
N THR A 143 4.45 3.64 40.01
CA THR A 143 4.22 2.24 40.40
C THR A 143 5.15 1.28 39.65
N VAL A 144 5.38 1.49 38.35
CA VAL A 144 6.34 0.70 37.57
C VAL A 144 7.75 0.93 38.10
N GLY A 145 8.15 2.18 38.34
CA GLY A 145 9.45 2.51 38.96
C GLY A 145 9.64 1.86 40.33
N ALA A 146 8.64 1.95 41.20
CA ALA A 146 8.67 1.32 42.53
C ALA A 146 8.78 -0.22 42.42
N SER A 147 8.04 -0.85 41.50
CA SER A 147 8.11 -2.30 41.29
C SER A 147 9.50 -2.75 40.83
N ILE A 148 10.16 -1.99 39.94
CA ILE A 148 11.52 -2.27 39.50
C ILE A 148 12.50 -2.14 40.67
N ILE A 149 12.36 -1.09 41.50
CA ILE A 149 13.20 -0.91 42.69
C ILE A 149 13.00 -2.06 43.69
N ILE A 150 11.76 -2.49 43.94
CA ILE A 150 11.44 -3.61 44.84
C ILE A 150 12.06 -4.91 44.31
N VAL A 151 11.94 -5.17 43.00
CA VAL A 151 12.56 -6.36 42.38
C VAL A 151 14.08 -6.29 42.49
N LEU A 152 14.69 -5.14 42.21
CA LEU A 152 16.14 -4.96 42.35
C LEU A 152 16.58 -5.15 43.81
N LEU A 153 15.90 -4.54 44.78
CA LEU A 153 16.21 -4.72 46.20
C LEU A 153 16.01 -6.17 46.66
N GLY A 154 14.98 -6.84 46.18
CA GLY A 154 14.75 -8.26 46.45
C GLY A 154 15.86 -9.14 45.89
N VAL A 155 16.28 -8.90 44.64
CA VAL A 155 17.38 -9.62 43.99
C VAL A 155 18.70 -9.34 44.71
N PHE A 156 19.07 -8.07 44.92
CA PHE A 156 20.31 -7.71 45.61
C PHE A 156 20.33 -8.19 47.07
N GLY A 157 19.20 -8.09 47.78
CA GLY A 157 19.06 -8.61 49.14
C GLY A 157 19.19 -10.13 49.21
N PHE A 158 18.58 -10.83 48.24
CA PHE A 158 18.71 -12.29 48.11
C PHE A 158 20.15 -12.71 47.81
N PHE A 159 20.83 -12.06 46.86
CA PHE A 159 22.23 -12.34 46.55
C PHE A 159 23.17 -11.99 47.71
N GLY A 160 22.91 -10.90 48.43
CA GLY A 160 23.67 -10.54 49.63
C GLY A 160 23.50 -11.58 50.76
N TYR A 161 22.28 -12.07 50.97
CA TYR A 161 22.00 -13.15 51.91
C TYR A 161 22.68 -14.46 51.50
N LEU A 162 22.63 -14.80 50.21
CA LEU A 162 23.28 -15.98 49.66
C LEU A 162 24.81 -15.91 49.81
N TYR A 163 25.40 -14.74 49.54
CA TYR A 163 26.83 -14.49 49.74
C TYR A 163 27.24 -14.67 51.20
N LYS A 164 26.45 -14.12 52.13
CA LYS A 164 26.70 -14.27 53.57
C LYS A 164 26.66 -15.75 54.00
N LEU A 165 25.63 -16.49 53.58
CA LEU A 165 25.50 -17.93 53.83
C LEU A 165 26.69 -18.72 53.28
N LEU A 166 27.10 -18.44 52.04
CA LEU A 166 28.25 -19.09 51.42
C LEU A 166 29.56 -18.74 52.14
N SER A 167 29.74 -17.50 52.58
CA SER A 167 30.93 -17.08 53.32
C SER A 167 31.03 -17.77 54.69
N GLU A 168 29.91 -17.92 55.42
CA GLU A 168 29.87 -18.64 56.69
C GLU A 168 30.11 -20.14 56.51
N LEU A 169 29.65 -20.73 55.41
CA LEU A 169 29.92 -22.13 55.06
C LEU A 169 31.40 -22.37 54.74
N ILE A 170 32.02 -21.48 53.97
CA ILE A 170 33.45 -21.55 53.64
C ILE A 170 34.31 -21.36 54.90
N HIS A 171 33.91 -20.50 55.85
CA HIS A 171 34.67 -20.29 57.09
C HIS A 171 34.56 -21.45 58.09
N ARG A 172 33.57 -22.34 57.93
CA ARG A 172 33.38 -23.53 58.77
C ARG A 172 34.00 -24.80 58.20
N MET A 173 34.43 -24.78 56.93
CA MET A 173 35.24 -25.83 56.30
C MET A 173 36.72 -25.58 56.54
#